data_AF-A0A7Y6CJ11-F1
#
_entry.id   AF-A0A7Y6CJ11-F1
#
_cell.length_a   1.000
_cell.length_b   1.000
_cell.length_c   1.000
_cell.angle_alpha   90.00
_cell.angle_beta   90.00
_cell.angle_gamma   90.00
#
_symmetry.space_group_name_H-M   'P 1'
#
loop_
_entity.id
_entity.type
_entity.pdbx_description
1 polymer ?
#
loop_
_entity_poly.entity_id
_entity_poly.type
_entity_poly.pdbx_seq_one_letter_code
_entity_poly.pdbx_strand_id
1 'polypeptide(L)'
;MPYLLRVELPDVPGSLGRVATAIGEAGGDIEAIEIVEHRRDGTAVDDVLLETAPGVMPDSLVSACNTLDGVQVLWVSRYGAGGNLFLDLEAVETLTQNPSTALDELVDLLPITFRADWAMRLRRRGVDVQVRHRTSAAPQATDGHPEWFPATHAARVELPPDWAQSYEGTLLAAAPIGDEEELVLFGRRGGPDVLDSELARLGHLAALAVSIRKGS
;
A
#
# COMPACT_ATOMS: atom_id res chain seq x y z
N MET A 1 10.54 9.88 15.61
CA MET A 1 9.16 9.45 15.30
C MET A 1 9.08 9.38 13.79
N PRO A 2 8.79 8.21 13.21
CA PRO A 2 8.85 8.04 11.77
C PRO A 2 7.59 8.55 11.07
N TYR A 3 7.79 9.09 9.88
CA TYR A 3 6.79 9.59 8.97
C TYR A 3 7.04 9.03 7.58
N LEU A 4 5.96 8.83 6.84
CA LEU A 4 6.00 8.52 5.43
C LEU A 4 5.47 9.71 4.65
N LEU A 5 6.28 10.24 3.74
CA LEU A 5 5.89 11.28 2.79
C LEU A 5 5.77 10.65 1.41
N ARG A 6 4.61 10.77 0.77
CA ARG A 6 4.47 10.49 -0.66
C ARG A 6 4.65 11.79 -1.42
N VAL A 7 5.63 11.85 -2.29
CA VAL A 7 6.02 13.05 -3.03
C VAL A 7 6.02 12.78 -4.53
N GLU A 8 5.41 13.69 -5.28
CA GLU A 8 5.51 13.77 -6.72
C GLU A 8 6.62 14.75 -7.09
N LEU A 9 7.45 14.38 -8.06
CA LEU A 9 8.63 15.14 -8.47
C LEU A 9 8.94 14.93 -9.96
N PRO A 10 9.71 15.81 -10.60
CA PRO A 10 10.07 15.63 -12.01
C PRO A 10 11.02 14.44 -12.17
N ASP A 11 10.76 13.54 -13.12
CA ASP A 11 11.60 12.37 -13.40
C ASP A 11 12.81 12.74 -14.27
N VAL A 12 13.71 13.52 -13.70
CA VAL A 12 14.95 13.99 -14.32
C VAL A 12 16.12 13.91 -13.33
N PRO A 13 17.37 13.79 -13.83
CA PRO A 13 18.55 13.71 -12.96
C PRO A 13 18.60 14.86 -11.94
N GLY A 14 18.81 14.49 -10.67
CA GLY A 14 18.96 15.44 -9.56
C GLY A 14 17.66 15.83 -8.85
N SER A 15 16.47 15.51 -9.37
CA SER A 15 15.21 15.84 -8.68
C SER A 15 15.10 15.23 -7.29
N LEU A 16 15.36 13.93 -7.16
CA LEU A 16 15.36 13.25 -5.86
C LEU A 16 16.40 13.84 -4.90
N GLY A 17 17.57 14.23 -5.43
CA GLY A 17 18.61 14.90 -4.65
C GLY A 17 18.14 16.23 -4.06
N ARG A 18 17.41 17.06 -4.84
CA ARG A 18 16.83 18.30 -4.35
C ARG A 18 15.83 18.07 -3.22
N VAL A 19 14.95 17.08 -3.38
CA VAL A 19 13.96 16.71 -2.35
C VAL A 19 14.68 16.24 -1.08
N ALA A 20 15.66 15.35 -1.20
CA ALA A 20 16.42 14.86 -0.05
C ALA A 20 17.17 15.99 0.69
N THR A 21 17.77 16.93 -0.04
CA THR A 21 18.40 18.11 0.56
C THR A 21 17.38 18.98 1.31
N ALA A 22 16.23 19.28 0.71
CA ALA A 22 15.20 20.10 1.34
C ALA A 22 14.63 19.44 2.63
N ILE A 23 14.44 18.12 2.61
CA ILE A 23 14.04 17.35 3.80
C ILE A 23 15.11 17.46 4.90
N GLY A 24 16.38 17.26 4.56
CA GLY A 24 17.50 17.35 5.50
C GLY A 24 17.63 18.74 6.14
N GLU A 25 17.52 19.79 5.33
CA GLU A 25 17.58 21.20 5.81
C GLU A 25 16.39 21.55 6.70
N ALA A 26 15.23 20.96 6.47
CA ALA A 26 14.04 21.12 7.30
C ALA A 26 14.06 20.26 8.58
N GLY A 27 15.13 19.49 8.81
CA GLY A 27 15.33 18.68 10.00
C GLY A 27 14.72 17.28 9.92
N GLY A 28 14.52 16.76 8.71
CA GLY A 28 14.20 15.35 8.47
C GLY A 28 15.46 14.50 8.32
N ASP A 29 15.43 13.29 8.87
CA ASP A 29 16.46 12.26 8.73
C ASP A 29 15.87 11.10 7.91
N ILE A 30 16.34 10.94 6.67
CA ILE A 30 15.76 9.97 5.72
C ILE A 30 16.29 8.58 6.05
N GLU A 31 15.37 7.66 6.34
CA GLU A 31 15.70 6.25 6.58
C GLU A 31 15.72 5.48 5.26
N ALA A 32 14.74 5.71 4.39
CA ALA A 32 14.60 4.97 3.14
C ALA A 32 13.74 5.70 2.10
N ILE A 33 13.95 5.38 0.82
CA ILE A 33 13.19 5.93 -0.31
C ILE A 33 12.81 4.80 -1.25
N GLU A 34 11.55 4.78 -1.70
CA GLU A 34 11.05 3.88 -2.73
C GLU A 34 10.37 4.67 -3.84
N ILE A 35 10.72 4.35 -5.09
CA ILE A 35 10.00 4.87 -6.25
C ILE A 35 8.74 4.03 -6.43
N VAL A 36 7.57 4.66 -6.29
CA VAL A 36 6.27 3.99 -6.36
C VAL A 36 5.78 3.94 -7.80
N GLU A 37 5.88 5.04 -8.55
CA GLU A 37 5.35 5.13 -9.92
C GLU A 37 6.19 6.05 -10.81
N HIS A 38 6.51 5.59 -12.03
CA HIS A 38 6.95 6.47 -13.11
C HIS A 38 5.76 6.81 -14.00
N ARG A 39 5.46 8.08 -14.15
CA ARG A 39 4.33 8.56 -14.95
C ARG A 39 4.78 8.96 -16.35
N ARG A 40 3.85 8.83 -17.30
CA ARG A 40 4.10 9.13 -18.72
C ARG A 40 4.27 10.62 -19.01
N ASP A 41 3.88 11.49 -18.08
CA ASP A 41 4.01 12.94 -18.17
C ASP A 41 5.41 13.44 -17.76
N GLY A 42 6.33 12.55 -17.40
CA GLY A 42 7.69 12.89 -16.97
C GLY A 42 7.80 13.22 -15.49
N THR A 43 6.82 12.81 -14.68
CA THR A 43 6.90 12.84 -13.21
C THR A 43 7.11 11.44 -12.63
N ALA A 44 7.63 11.40 -11.42
CA ALA A 44 7.72 10.21 -10.59
C ALA A 44 6.98 10.46 -9.26
N VAL A 45 6.51 9.38 -8.63
CA VAL A 45 5.96 9.39 -7.28
C VAL A 45 6.82 8.51 -6.40
N ASP A 46 7.38 9.10 -5.35
CA ASP A 46 8.29 8.45 -4.42
C ASP A 46 7.70 8.47 -3.01
N ASP A 47 7.90 7.38 -2.26
CA ASP A 47 7.64 7.29 -0.84
C ASP A 47 8.96 7.48 -0.07
N VAL A 48 9.00 8.49 0.80
CA VAL A 48 10.15 8.83 1.65
C VAL A 48 9.81 8.52 3.08
N LEU A 49 10.49 7.52 3.65
CA LEU A 49 10.43 7.19 5.06
C LEU A 49 11.52 7.97 5.79
N LEU A 50 11.13 8.70 6.83
CA LEU A 50 12.04 9.57 7.56
C LEU A 50 11.63 9.74 9.02
N GLU A 51 12.57 10.16 9.86
CA GLU A 51 12.30 10.72 11.18
C GLU A 51 12.43 12.24 11.18
N THR A 52 11.75 12.90 12.12
CA THR A 52 11.93 14.34 12.37
C THR A 52 12.82 14.57 13.58
N ALA A 53 13.73 15.55 13.48
CA ALA A 53 14.47 16.05 14.63
C ALA A 53 13.53 16.54 15.75
N PRO A 54 13.95 16.53 17.03
CA PRO A 54 13.11 16.94 18.14
C PRO A 54 12.52 18.35 17.94
N GLY A 55 11.19 18.46 18.01
CA GLY A 55 10.47 19.73 17.86
C GLY A 55 10.17 20.15 16.41
N VAL A 56 10.63 19.40 15.41
CA VAL A 56 10.26 19.62 14.01
C VAL A 56 8.87 19.02 13.75
N MET A 57 8.01 19.83 13.13
CA MET A 57 6.67 19.40 12.72
C MET A 57 6.73 18.81 11.29
N PRO A 58 5.94 17.76 10.98
CA PRO A 58 5.87 17.20 9.62
C PRO A 58 5.53 18.24 8.56
N ASP A 59 4.65 19.18 8.88
CA ASP A 59 4.28 20.31 8.01
C ASP A 59 5.48 21.16 7.56
N SER A 60 6.56 21.22 8.35
CA SER A 60 7.79 21.91 7.93
C SER A 60 8.46 21.18 6.77
N LEU A 61 8.47 19.85 6.79
CA LEU A 61 9.00 19.03 5.69
C LEU A 61 8.13 19.15 4.44
N VAL A 62 6.80 19.13 4.62
CA VAL A 62 5.83 19.35 3.56
C VAL A 62 6.07 20.70 2.89
N SER A 63 6.18 21.75 3.70
CA SER A 63 6.43 23.11 3.25
C SER A 63 7.75 23.22 2.48
N ALA A 64 8.83 22.62 3.01
CA ALA A 64 10.14 22.65 2.37
C ALA A 64 10.12 21.98 0.99
N CYS A 65 9.53 20.79 0.87
CA CYS A 65 9.43 20.08 -0.40
C CYS A 65 8.59 20.86 -1.43
N ASN A 66 7.45 21.41 -1.01
CA ASN A 66 6.56 22.17 -1.88
C ASN A 66 7.15 23.51 -2.37
N THR A 67 8.28 23.97 -1.82
CA THR A 67 8.98 25.15 -2.36
C THR A 67 9.82 24.84 -3.60
N LEU A 68 10.11 23.56 -3.85
CA LEU A 68 10.91 23.12 -4.99
C LEU A 68 10.06 23.13 -6.26
N ASP A 69 10.62 23.64 -7.35
CA ASP A 69 9.93 23.69 -8.64
C ASP A 69 9.59 22.27 -9.14
N GLY A 70 8.32 22.07 -9.47
CA GLY A 70 7.76 20.80 -9.94
C GLY A 70 7.63 19.70 -8.88
N VAL A 71 7.79 20.00 -7.58
CA VAL A 71 7.63 19.03 -6.49
C VAL A 71 6.35 19.29 -5.71
N GLN A 72 5.61 18.22 -5.43
CA GLN A 72 4.40 18.27 -4.63
C GLN A 72 4.33 17.11 -3.65
N VAL A 73 4.16 17.40 -2.37
CA VAL A 73 3.85 16.37 -1.37
C VAL A 73 2.38 16.00 -1.49
N LEU A 74 2.12 14.76 -1.93
CA LEU A 74 0.79 14.22 -2.13
C LEU A 74 0.17 13.76 -0.80
N TRP A 75 1.00 13.28 0.13
CA TRP A 75 0.53 12.75 1.39
C TRP A 75 1.63 12.72 2.45
N VAL A 76 1.25 12.90 3.71
CA VAL A 76 2.12 12.72 4.87
C VAL A 76 1.34 12.03 5.97
N SER A 77 1.93 11.02 6.59
CA SER A 77 1.35 10.38 7.77
C SER A 77 2.40 9.86 8.71
N ARG A 78 1.97 9.65 9.97
CA ARG A 78 2.76 8.93 10.95
C ARG A 78 2.93 7.50 10.49
N TYR A 79 4.16 7.02 10.53
CA TYR A 79 4.48 5.66 10.21
C TYR A 79 4.77 4.88 11.50
N GLY A 80 4.44 3.58 11.53
CA GLY A 80 4.64 2.76 12.72
C GLY A 80 6.13 2.67 13.09
N ALA A 81 6.46 2.80 14.38
CA ALA A 81 7.84 2.70 14.84
C ALA A 81 8.43 1.30 14.53
N GLY A 82 9.63 1.28 13.93
CA GLY A 82 10.35 0.05 13.57
C GLY A 82 10.12 -0.48 12.15
N GLY A 83 9.35 0.23 11.32
CA GLY A 83 9.07 -0.21 9.96
C GLY A 83 10.12 0.26 8.97
N ASN A 84 10.93 -0.67 8.47
CA ASN A 84 11.66 -0.47 7.22
C ASN A 84 10.65 -0.28 6.06
N LEU A 85 11.08 0.20 4.90
CA LEU A 85 10.34 -0.09 3.66
C LEU A 85 10.34 -1.62 3.53
N PHE A 86 9.17 -2.25 3.66
CA PHE A 86 9.06 -3.70 3.54
C PHE A 86 8.86 -3.98 2.06
N LEU A 87 9.95 -4.36 1.39
CA LEU A 87 9.96 -4.51 -0.05
C LEU A 87 9.29 -5.84 -0.42
N ASP A 88 8.98 -5.97 -1.69
CA ASP A 88 8.37 -7.18 -2.23
C ASP A 88 9.24 -8.42 -2.01
N LEU A 89 10.57 -8.27 -1.93
CA LEU A 89 11.48 -9.39 -1.71
C LEU A 89 11.29 -10.01 -0.32
N GLU A 90 11.25 -9.19 0.74
CA GLU A 90 11.01 -9.68 2.10
C GLU A 90 9.63 -10.33 2.22
N ALA A 91 8.63 -9.78 1.49
CA ALA A 91 7.32 -10.41 1.40
C ALA A 91 7.42 -11.81 0.78
N VAL A 92 8.07 -11.94 -0.38
CA VAL A 92 8.25 -13.21 -1.07
C VAL A 92 9.05 -14.23 -0.25
N GLU A 93 10.10 -13.78 0.44
CA GLU A 93 10.88 -14.64 1.34
C GLU A 93 10.02 -15.18 2.48
N THR A 94 9.20 -14.34 3.11
CA THR A 94 8.27 -14.74 4.18
C THR A 94 7.29 -15.79 3.65
N LEU A 95 6.67 -15.53 2.49
CA LEU A 95 5.73 -16.46 1.85
C LEU A 95 6.40 -17.81 1.53
N THR A 96 7.66 -17.80 1.11
CA THR A 96 8.42 -19.00 0.75
C THR A 96 8.80 -19.83 1.98
N GLN A 97 8.95 -19.20 3.15
CA GLN A 97 9.23 -19.90 4.40
C GLN A 97 8.01 -20.72 4.90
N ASN A 98 6.80 -20.29 4.55
CA ASN A 98 5.57 -20.98 4.96
C ASN A 98 4.60 -21.21 3.78
N PRO A 99 4.95 -22.09 2.82
CA PRO A 99 4.17 -22.22 1.59
C PRO A 99 2.72 -22.67 1.77
N SER A 100 2.42 -23.47 2.80
CA SER A 100 1.07 -23.99 3.08
C SER A 100 0.10 -22.89 3.55
N THR A 101 0.61 -21.85 4.21
CA THR A 101 -0.13 -20.70 4.73
C THR A 101 0.11 -19.42 3.92
N ALA A 102 0.84 -19.49 2.81
CA ALA A 102 1.27 -18.33 2.03
C ALA A 102 0.13 -17.35 1.66
N LEU A 103 -1.09 -17.81 1.40
CA LEU A 103 -2.19 -16.87 1.10
C LEU A 103 -2.70 -16.09 2.32
N ASP A 104 -2.65 -16.69 3.51
CA ASP A 104 -3.04 -16.01 4.74
C ASP A 104 -1.90 -15.09 5.19
N GLU A 105 -0.64 -15.51 5.01
CA GLU A 105 0.52 -14.67 5.26
C GLU A 105 0.59 -13.47 4.32
N LEU A 106 0.22 -13.64 3.04
CA LEU A 106 0.10 -12.52 2.11
C LEU A 106 -0.80 -11.42 2.69
N VAL A 107 -1.98 -11.79 3.20
CA VAL A 107 -2.92 -10.85 3.81
C VAL A 107 -2.30 -10.16 5.02
N ASP A 108 -1.55 -10.86 5.86
CA ASP A 108 -0.89 -10.24 7.01
C ASP A 108 0.24 -9.28 6.62
N LEU A 109 0.85 -9.50 5.44
CA LEU A 109 1.92 -8.64 4.89
C LEU A 109 1.39 -7.43 4.11
N LEU A 110 0.18 -7.49 3.52
CA LEU A 110 -0.37 -6.41 2.71
C LEU A 110 -0.38 -5.03 3.40
N PRO A 111 -0.75 -4.89 4.70
CA PRO A 111 -0.71 -3.59 5.39
C PRO A 111 0.66 -2.92 5.34
N ILE A 112 1.73 -3.67 5.60
CA ILE A 112 3.08 -3.11 5.64
C ILE A 112 3.63 -2.85 4.23
N THR A 113 3.34 -3.73 3.26
CA THR A 113 3.80 -3.63 1.85
C THR A 113 3.08 -2.54 1.05
N PHE A 114 1.81 -2.23 1.37
CA PHE A 114 0.99 -1.26 0.62
C PHE A 114 0.60 -0.03 1.42
N ARG A 115 1.20 0.16 2.60
CA ARG A 115 0.93 1.28 3.50
C ARG A 115 -0.56 1.40 3.82
N ALA A 116 -1.18 0.23 4.03
CA ALA A 116 -2.60 0.08 4.26
C ALA A 116 -2.87 -0.19 5.74
N ASP A 117 -4.09 0.08 6.19
CA ASP A 117 -4.49 -0.11 7.58
C ASP A 117 -4.84 -1.58 7.88
N TRP A 118 -5.38 -2.27 6.88
CA TRP A 118 -5.87 -3.63 7.02
C TRP A 118 -5.91 -4.37 5.70
N ALA A 119 -6.05 -5.68 5.78
CA ALA A 119 -6.23 -6.55 4.63
C ALA A 119 -7.10 -7.76 4.98
N MET A 120 -7.66 -8.39 3.93
CA MET A 120 -8.46 -9.59 4.07
C MET A 120 -8.44 -10.44 2.79
N ARG A 121 -8.77 -11.72 2.97
CA ARG A 121 -8.96 -12.72 1.92
C ARG A 121 -10.41 -13.17 1.91
N LEU A 122 -11.03 -13.09 0.74
CA LEU A 122 -12.43 -13.41 0.52
C LEU A 122 -12.58 -14.49 -0.54
N ARG A 123 -13.57 -15.38 -0.34
CA ARG A 123 -13.95 -16.38 -1.33
C ARG A 123 -15.45 -16.36 -1.57
N ARG A 124 -15.86 -16.24 -2.83
CA ARG A 124 -17.24 -16.38 -3.25
C ARG A 124 -17.64 -17.86 -3.40
N ARG A 125 -18.86 -18.17 -2.98
CA ARG A 125 -19.54 -19.46 -3.13
C ARG A 125 -21.00 -19.22 -3.51
N GLY A 126 -21.27 -19.17 -4.81
CA GLY A 126 -22.59 -18.85 -5.31
C GLY A 126 -22.92 -17.37 -5.10
N VAL A 127 -23.87 -17.07 -4.22
CA VAL A 127 -24.24 -15.69 -3.85
C VAL A 127 -23.53 -15.22 -2.58
N ASP A 128 -22.96 -16.14 -1.81
CA ASP A 128 -22.33 -15.83 -0.53
C ASP A 128 -20.84 -15.51 -0.72
N VAL A 129 -20.33 -14.53 0.03
CA VAL A 129 -18.88 -14.26 0.15
C VAL A 129 -18.45 -14.61 1.56
N GLN A 130 -17.37 -15.38 1.67
CA GLN A 130 -16.84 -15.88 2.94
C GLN A 130 -15.47 -15.26 3.20
N VAL A 131 -15.29 -14.67 4.39
CA VAL A 131 -13.96 -14.27 4.88
C VAL A 131 -13.17 -15.53 5.23
N ARG A 132 -12.01 -15.70 4.60
CA ARG A 132 -11.09 -16.81 4.88
C ARG A 132 -10.05 -16.42 5.92
N HIS A 133 -9.48 -15.23 5.76
CA HIS A 133 -8.47 -14.66 6.65
C HIS A 133 -8.59 -13.14 6.64
N ARG A 134 -8.23 -12.50 7.75
CA ARG A 134 -8.24 -11.04 7.86
C ARG A 134 -7.32 -10.55 8.96
N THR A 135 -6.77 -9.37 8.77
CA THR A 135 -6.06 -8.68 9.85
C THR A 135 -7.04 -8.15 10.90
N SER A 136 -6.55 -7.83 12.09
CA SER A 136 -7.39 -7.44 13.24
C SER A 136 -8.19 -6.16 13.02
N ALA A 137 -7.63 -5.21 12.26
CA ALA A 137 -8.27 -3.93 11.93
C ALA A 137 -9.26 -4.00 10.76
N ALA A 138 -9.29 -5.14 10.05
CA ALA A 138 -10.16 -5.33 8.90
C ALA A 138 -11.64 -5.38 9.32
N PRO A 139 -12.55 -4.81 8.51
CA PRO A 139 -13.99 -4.89 8.73
C PRO A 139 -14.46 -6.31 9.06
N GLN A 140 -15.46 -6.42 9.94
CA GLN A 140 -16.25 -7.64 10.02
C GLN A 140 -17.18 -7.63 8.82
N ALA A 141 -16.86 -8.40 7.78
CA ALA A 141 -17.75 -8.51 6.62
C ALA A 141 -19.05 -9.20 7.07
N THR A 142 -20.12 -8.42 7.24
CA THR A 142 -21.45 -8.92 7.61
C THR A 142 -22.24 -9.37 6.39
N ASP A 143 -22.09 -8.66 5.28
CA ASP A 143 -22.69 -8.99 3.99
C ASP A 143 -21.58 -9.37 3.00
N GLY A 144 -21.89 -10.35 2.13
CA GLY A 144 -20.99 -10.68 1.05
C GLY A 144 -21.11 -9.64 -0.07
N HIS A 145 -19.99 -9.19 -0.63
CA HIS A 145 -19.92 -8.26 -1.77
C HIS A 145 -19.66 -9.03 -3.07
N PRO A 146 -20.68 -9.70 -3.65
CA PRO A 146 -20.51 -10.50 -4.86
C PRO A 146 -20.10 -9.67 -6.08
N GLU A 147 -20.32 -8.35 -6.07
CA GLU A 147 -19.93 -7.40 -7.12
C GLU A 147 -18.42 -7.32 -7.35
N TRP A 148 -17.61 -7.71 -6.36
CA TRP A 148 -16.15 -7.83 -6.52
C TRP A 148 -15.73 -9.07 -7.30
N PHE A 149 -16.69 -9.92 -7.68
CA PHE A 149 -16.45 -11.19 -8.36
C PHE A 149 -17.22 -11.29 -9.69
N PRO A 150 -16.69 -11.99 -10.70
CA PRO A 150 -15.37 -12.62 -10.73
C PRO A 150 -14.24 -11.59 -10.73
N ALA A 151 -13.19 -11.85 -9.95
CA ALA A 151 -12.01 -11.00 -9.95
C ALA A 151 -11.04 -11.50 -11.03
N THR A 152 -10.84 -10.73 -12.08
CA THR A 152 -9.99 -11.13 -13.22
C THR A 152 -8.61 -10.48 -13.20
N HIS A 153 -8.46 -9.33 -12.55
CA HIS A 153 -7.19 -8.62 -12.42
C HIS A 153 -7.17 -7.77 -11.14
N ALA A 154 -5.99 -7.28 -10.77
CA ALA A 154 -5.88 -6.32 -9.68
C ALA A 154 -6.59 -5.01 -10.04
N ALA A 155 -7.39 -4.47 -9.13
CA ALA A 155 -8.21 -3.30 -9.38
C ALA A 155 -8.48 -2.51 -8.09
N ARG A 156 -8.73 -1.20 -8.24
CA ARG A 156 -9.42 -0.42 -7.21
C ARG A 156 -10.86 -0.90 -7.15
N VAL A 157 -11.40 -1.11 -5.95
CA VAL A 157 -12.79 -1.54 -5.75
C VAL A 157 -13.54 -0.52 -4.91
N GLU A 158 -14.86 -0.43 -5.12
CA GLU A 158 -15.68 0.51 -4.38
C GLU A 158 -15.89 0.04 -2.93
N LEU A 159 -15.87 1.00 -2.00
CA LEU A 159 -16.19 0.75 -0.62
C LEU A 159 -17.68 0.44 -0.48
N PRO A 160 -18.07 -0.72 0.09
CA PRO A 160 -19.46 -1.08 0.19
C PRO A 160 -20.26 -0.14 1.12
N PRO A 161 -21.56 0.10 0.85
CA PRO A 161 -22.35 1.04 1.63
C PRO A 161 -22.47 0.72 3.13
N ASP A 162 -22.47 -0.57 3.49
CA ASP A 162 -22.49 -1.04 4.88
C ASP A 162 -21.17 -0.76 5.60
N TRP A 163 -20.03 -0.84 4.89
CA TRP A 163 -18.73 -0.49 5.47
C TRP A 163 -18.50 1.02 5.53
N ALA A 164 -19.06 1.78 4.59
CA ALA A 164 -18.89 3.23 4.50
C ALA A 164 -19.23 3.95 5.82
N GLN A 165 -20.16 3.44 6.64
CA GLN A 165 -20.49 4.03 7.93
C GLN A 165 -19.32 4.05 8.93
N SER A 166 -18.43 3.05 8.87
CA SER A 166 -17.29 2.90 9.79
C SER A 166 -15.93 3.18 9.12
N TYR A 167 -15.87 3.06 7.79
CA TYR A 167 -14.64 3.12 6.99
C TYR A 167 -14.70 4.21 5.91
N GLU A 168 -15.49 5.26 6.11
CA GLU A 168 -15.58 6.39 5.19
C GLU A 168 -14.19 6.94 4.83
N GLY A 169 -13.97 7.16 3.52
CA GLY A 169 -12.69 7.63 2.99
C GLY A 169 -11.59 6.55 2.91
N THR A 170 -11.93 5.27 3.10
CA THR A 170 -11.02 4.16 2.82
C THR A 170 -11.01 3.83 1.33
N LEU A 171 -9.80 3.86 0.76
CA LEU A 171 -9.52 3.37 -0.58
C LEU A 171 -9.28 1.87 -0.53
N LEU A 172 -9.89 1.12 -1.45
CA LEU A 172 -9.73 -0.33 -1.53
C LEU A 172 -9.03 -0.73 -2.83
N ALA A 173 -8.15 -1.71 -2.71
CA ALA A 173 -7.57 -2.41 -3.84
C ALA A 173 -7.67 -3.92 -3.62
N ALA A 174 -8.04 -4.64 -4.67
CA ALA A 174 -8.21 -6.09 -4.64
C ALA A 174 -7.40 -6.73 -5.76
N ALA A 175 -6.99 -7.98 -5.57
CA ALA A 175 -6.41 -8.82 -6.61
C ALA A 175 -6.86 -10.28 -6.45
N PRO A 176 -7.11 -10.99 -7.57
CA PRO A 176 -7.47 -12.40 -7.53
C PRO A 176 -6.31 -13.28 -7.05
N ILE A 177 -6.63 -14.36 -6.35
CA ILE A 177 -5.67 -15.36 -5.87
C ILE A 177 -6.13 -16.78 -6.18
N GLY A 178 -5.65 -17.31 -7.29
CA GLY A 178 -5.93 -18.68 -7.71
C GLY A 178 -7.02 -18.72 -8.77
N ASP A 179 -8.27 -18.89 -8.35
CA ASP A 179 -9.44 -18.84 -9.24
C ASP A 179 -10.13 -17.47 -9.16
N GLU A 180 -11.04 -17.18 -10.10
CA GLU A 180 -11.76 -15.89 -10.17
C GLU A 180 -12.77 -15.68 -9.01
N GLU A 181 -12.96 -16.69 -8.16
CA GLU A 181 -13.88 -16.70 -7.02
C GLU A 181 -13.14 -16.42 -5.70
N GLU A 182 -11.84 -16.13 -5.73
CA GLU A 182 -11.05 -15.85 -4.55
C GLU A 182 -10.14 -14.65 -4.76
N LEU A 183 -10.16 -13.70 -3.81
CA LEU A 183 -9.38 -12.47 -3.89
C LEU A 183 -8.79 -12.10 -2.53
N VAL A 184 -7.70 -11.34 -2.59
CA VAL A 184 -7.20 -10.55 -1.46
C VAL A 184 -7.53 -9.08 -1.70
N LEU A 185 -7.75 -8.33 -0.64
CA LEU A 185 -7.87 -6.88 -0.69
C LEU A 185 -7.19 -6.23 0.51
N PHE A 186 -6.77 -4.98 0.33
CA PHE A 186 -6.36 -4.10 1.42
C PHE A 186 -7.17 -2.82 1.41
N GLY A 187 -7.25 -2.17 2.57
CA GLY A 187 -7.87 -0.87 2.74
C GLY A 187 -6.92 0.16 3.32
N ARG A 188 -6.86 1.34 2.69
CA ARG A 188 -6.04 2.48 3.10
C ARG A 188 -6.91 3.71 3.35
N ARG A 189 -6.99 4.17 4.59
CA ARG A 189 -7.82 5.29 5.02
C ARG A 189 -7.08 6.61 4.86
N GLY A 190 -7.74 7.59 4.23
CA GLY A 190 -7.23 8.96 4.16
C GLY A 190 -6.06 9.15 3.18
N GLY A 191 -5.81 8.16 2.32
CA GLY A 191 -4.80 8.23 1.27
C GLY A 191 -3.41 7.68 1.67
N PRO A 192 -2.42 7.78 0.76
CA PRO A 192 -2.52 8.37 -0.58
C PRO A 192 -3.40 7.53 -1.54
N ASP A 193 -3.67 8.03 -2.74
CA ASP A 193 -4.37 7.27 -3.79
C ASP A 193 -3.63 5.99 -4.14
N VAL A 194 -4.36 4.90 -4.38
CA VAL A 194 -3.77 3.64 -4.87
C VAL A 194 -3.34 3.88 -6.31
N LEU A 195 -2.04 3.75 -6.61
CA LEU A 195 -1.48 3.99 -7.94
C LEU A 195 -1.58 2.75 -8.84
N ASP A 196 -1.42 2.94 -10.17
CA ASP A 196 -1.52 1.81 -11.11
C ASP A 196 -0.36 0.84 -10.93
N SER A 197 0.83 1.35 -10.59
CA SER A 197 1.98 0.56 -10.19
C SER A 197 1.73 -0.25 -8.91
N GLU A 198 1.02 0.30 -7.92
CA GLU A 198 0.63 -0.43 -6.71
C GLU A 198 -0.34 -1.57 -7.05
N LEU A 199 -1.30 -1.36 -7.97
CA LEU A 199 -2.18 -2.45 -8.43
C LEU A 199 -1.40 -3.55 -9.15
N ALA A 200 -0.48 -3.17 -10.04
CA ALA A 200 0.37 -4.13 -10.75
C ALA A 200 1.20 -4.98 -9.76
N ARG A 201 1.77 -4.32 -8.75
CA ARG A 201 2.53 -4.95 -7.67
C ARG A 201 1.68 -5.91 -6.84
N LEU A 202 0.47 -5.49 -6.44
CA LEU A 202 -0.49 -6.32 -5.72
C LEU A 202 -0.83 -7.59 -6.51
N GLY A 203 -1.13 -7.44 -7.80
CA GLY A 203 -1.42 -8.57 -8.68
C GLY A 203 -0.24 -9.53 -8.83
N HIS A 204 0.99 -9.01 -8.93
CA HIS A 204 2.19 -9.82 -9.02
C HIS A 204 2.44 -10.62 -7.73
N LEU A 205 2.37 -9.95 -6.57
CA LEU A 205 2.58 -10.59 -5.27
C LEU A 205 1.52 -11.66 -4.98
N ALA A 206 0.25 -11.39 -5.34
CA ALA A 206 -0.83 -12.36 -5.29
C ALA A 206 -0.56 -13.60 -6.15
N ALA A 207 -0.09 -13.42 -7.38
CA ALA A 207 0.26 -14.52 -8.28
C ALA A 207 1.45 -15.35 -7.77
N LEU A 208 2.45 -14.71 -7.17
CA LEU A 208 3.58 -15.39 -6.52
C LEU A 208 3.13 -16.23 -5.32
N ALA A 209 2.31 -15.67 -4.43
CA ALA A 209 1.76 -16.40 -3.29
C ALA A 209 0.97 -17.65 -3.71
N VAL A 210 0.18 -17.54 -4.79
CA VAL A 210 -0.54 -18.68 -5.39
C VAL A 210 0.43 -19.74 -5.91
N SER A 211 1.51 -19.32 -6.55
CA SER A 211 2.50 -20.23 -7.14
C SER A 211 3.28 -20.97 -6.05
N ILE A 212 3.68 -20.26 -4.99
CA ILE A 212 4.35 -20.81 -3.80
C ILE A 212 3.45 -21.86 -3.12
N ARG A 213 2.18 -21.54 -2.87
CA ARG A 213 1.22 -22.47 -2.26
C ARG A 213 0.95 -23.72 -3.11
N LYS A 214 1.00 -23.61 -4.44
CA LYS A 214 0.82 -24.76 -5.33
C LYS A 214 2.04 -25.68 -5.36
N GLY A 215 3.23 -25.14 -5.08
CA GLY A 215 4.49 -25.89 -5.04
C GLY A 215 4.75 -26.63 -3.73
N SER A 216 3.91 -26.44 -2.71
CA SER A 216 4.03 -27.05 -1.37
C SER A 216 3.39 -28.41 -1.25
#